data_AF-A0A8S3T4T6-F1
#
_entry.id   AF-A0A8S3T4T6-F1
#
_cell.length_a   1.000
_cell.length_b   1.000
_cell.length_c   1.000
_cell.angle_alpha   90.00
_cell.angle_beta   90.00
_cell.angle_gamma   90.00
#
_symmetry.space_group_name_H-M   'P 1'
#
loop_
_entity.id
_entity.type
_entity.pdbx_description
1 polymer ?
#
loop_
_entity_poly.entity_id
_entity_poly.type
_entity_poly.pdbx_seq_one_letter_code
_entity_poly.pdbx_strand_id
1 'polypeptide(L)'
;MIASGDYEEADTRVWLHTVNSIAQPVIIYSPDTDVYFIGLPLVKNSDKSLYVQLKDSPYELFFINMNEFSVALQNDICFQGIQDIESCIQLLYIYSGCDYVSYFKGFGKKTFFDVFRKHATFITGTETACVLDFDSESALFAFNRLISAVYFSKYSTAFLPLTSVKSLYDSLHGQNIHDKHVSLISQIREKMWERVLSEQEIMPNSEALKFHWLRSSWVFQFWAQASENFLQLSPLSDFGWKVSNNLLKCIWDTEGNFQKVEQTVQWYTKGCSCKTGCSSNRCKCRKSKSDSKDGFCGPGCKCTICVNLPDKSDALLDISLSDEISDVEIDDDHDDDNDDVDGPAEAHLFSDLDMFYLASEDL
;
A
#
# COMPACT_ATOMS: atom_id res chain seq x y z
N MET A 1 10.48 -13.01 16.61
CA MET A 1 10.74 -12.25 17.85
C MET A 1 9.38 -11.73 18.32
N ILE A 2 8.84 -12.26 19.42
CA ILE A 2 7.61 -11.73 20.01
C ILE A 2 8.02 -10.42 20.67
N ALA A 3 7.52 -9.29 20.17
CA ALA A 3 7.77 -8.00 20.77
C ALA A 3 6.88 -7.85 22.02
N SER A 4 7.28 -8.48 23.12
CA SER A 4 6.77 -8.10 24.45
C SER A 4 7.70 -7.04 25.02
N GLY A 5 7.28 -5.79 25.01
CA GLY A 5 8.02 -4.67 25.60
C GLY A 5 7.08 -3.61 26.14
N ASP A 6 7.57 -2.84 27.10
CA ASP A 6 6.93 -1.61 27.57
C ASP A 6 7.05 -0.58 26.44
N TYR A 7 6.08 -0.60 25.51
CA TYR A 7 6.02 0.35 24.42
C TYR A 7 5.45 1.68 24.92
N GLU A 8 6.21 2.76 24.75
CA GLU A 8 5.95 4.09 25.33
C GLU A 8 5.77 5.20 24.27
N GLU A 9 5.11 4.92 23.14
CA GLU A 9 4.70 6.04 22.28
C GLU A 9 3.56 6.82 22.94
N ALA A 10 3.74 8.14 23.04
CA ALA A 10 2.81 9.03 23.72
C ALA A 10 1.42 9.00 23.08
N ASP A 11 1.34 8.98 21.75
CA ASP A 11 0.08 9.04 20.99
C ASP A 11 -0.80 7.82 21.21
N THR A 12 -0.18 6.67 21.45
CA THR A 12 -0.88 5.44 21.82
C THR A 12 -1.20 5.43 23.33
N ARG A 13 -0.23 5.78 24.20
CA ARG A 13 -0.37 5.68 25.67
C ARG A 13 -1.35 6.67 26.28
N VAL A 14 -1.62 7.79 25.62
CA VAL A 14 -2.63 8.75 26.09
C VAL A 14 -4.02 8.12 26.21
N TRP A 15 -4.31 7.11 25.39
CA TRP A 15 -5.59 6.41 25.41
C TRP A 15 -5.73 5.45 26.58
N LEU A 16 -4.66 4.76 26.99
CA LEU A 16 -4.61 4.00 28.25
C LEU A 16 -4.96 4.90 29.44
N HIS A 17 -4.37 6.09 29.52
CA HIS A 17 -4.68 7.05 30.59
C HIS A 17 -6.11 7.58 30.49
N THR A 18 -6.58 7.86 29.27
CA THR A 18 -7.94 8.33 29.01
C THR A 18 -8.97 7.32 29.48
N VAL A 19 -8.79 6.03 29.17
CA VAL A 19 -9.69 4.94 29.59
C VAL A 19 -9.67 4.75 31.11
N ASN A 20 -8.50 4.78 31.75
CA ASN A 20 -8.36 4.55 33.19
C ASN A 20 -8.62 5.77 34.08
N SER A 21 -8.68 6.97 33.51
CA SER A 21 -8.92 8.20 34.26
C SER A 21 -10.32 8.23 34.88
N ILE A 22 -10.46 8.84 36.06
CA ILE A 22 -11.78 9.12 36.65
C ILE A 22 -12.38 10.46 36.18
N ALA A 23 -11.65 11.23 35.36
CA ALA A 23 -12.06 12.55 34.90
C ALA A 23 -13.16 12.46 33.83
N GLN A 24 -14.10 13.41 33.86
CA GLN A 24 -15.11 13.61 32.83
C GLN A 24 -15.54 15.10 32.81
N PRO A 25 -15.47 15.81 31.68
CA PRO A 25 -14.96 15.35 30.37
C PRO A 25 -13.45 15.11 30.38
N VAL A 26 -12.96 14.31 29.42
CA VAL A 26 -11.52 14.16 29.15
C VAL A 26 -11.17 14.96 27.91
N ILE A 27 -10.16 15.82 28.05
CA ILE A 27 -9.60 16.60 26.94
C ILE A 27 -8.16 16.14 26.74
N ILE A 28 -7.88 15.62 25.55
CA ILE A 28 -6.54 15.24 25.11
C ILE A 28 -6.03 16.38 24.25
N TYR A 29 -4.90 16.98 24.62
CA TYR A 29 -4.21 17.92 23.73
C TYR A 29 -3.16 17.16 22.92
N SER A 30 -3.34 17.11 21.61
CA SER A 30 -2.31 16.66 20.68
C SER A 30 -2.53 17.33 19.31
N PRO A 31 -1.52 18.04 18.77
CA PRO A 31 -1.56 18.52 17.39
C PRO A 31 -1.44 17.39 16.36
N ASP A 32 -1.04 16.20 16.79
CA ASP A 32 -0.92 15.02 15.95
C ASP A 32 -2.30 14.44 15.62
N THR A 33 -2.54 14.19 14.34
CA THR A 33 -3.81 13.64 13.86
C THR A 33 -3.91 12.14 14.12
N ASP A 34 -2.81 11.42 14.31
CA ASP A 34 -2.80 10.00 14.65
C ASP A 34 -3.56 9.75 15.96
N VAL A 35 -3.44 10.65 16.94
CA VAL A 35 -4.06 10.49 18.26
C VAL A 35 -5.57 10.26 18.19
N TYR A 36 -6.30 11.04 17.39
CA TYR A 36 -7.76 10.86 17.35
C TYR A 36 -8.16 9.64 16.51
N PHE A 37 -7.37 9.23 15.52
CA PHE A 37 -7.63 7.97 14.80
C PHE A 37 -7.31 6.75 15.65
N ILE A 38 -6.25 6.77 16.46
CA ILE A 38 -5.92 5.72 17.44
C ILE A 38 -7.09 5.51 18.41
N GLY A 39 -7.67 6.61 18.91
CA GLY A 39 -8.76 6.54 19.88
C GLY A 39 -10.13 6.27 19.33
N LEU A 40 -10.35 6.47 18.02
CA LEU A 40 -11.69 6.41 17.43
C LEU A 40 -12.45 5.11 17.76
N PRO A 41 -11.85 3.90 17.66
CA PRO A 41 -12.53 2.66 18.05
C PRO A 41 -12.83 2.57 19.55
N LEU A 42 -12.05 3.23 20.40
CA LEU A 42 -12.22 3.21 21.85
C LEU A 42 -13.43 4.04 22.31
N VAL A 43 -13.84 5.02 21.51
CA VAL A 43 -15.00 5.89 21.79
C VAL A 43 -16.28 5.06 21.96
N LYS A 44 -16.47 4.04 21.12
CA LYS A 44 -17.65 3.17 21.10
C LYS A 44 -17.88 2.45 22.44
N ASN A 45 -16.81 2.16 23.16
CA ASN A 45 -16.85 1.40 24.43
C ASN A 45 -16.71 2.32 25.65
N SER A 46 -16.76 3.65 25.47
CA SER A 46 -16.52 4.63 26.52
C SER A 46 -17.76 5.46 26.82
N ASP A 47 -18.15 5.51 28.09
CA ASP A 47 -19.22 6.41 28.58
C ASP A 47 -18.74 7.85 28.80
N LYS A 48 -17.47 8.15 28.50
CA LYS A 48 -16.87 9.47 28.71
C LYS A 48 -17.14 10.40 27.55
N SER A 49 -17.26 11.68 27.86
CA SER A 49 -17.18 12.77 26.88
C SER A 49 -15.70 13.04 26.56
N LEU A 50 -15.31 12.74 25.33
CA LEU A 50 -13.94 12.71 24.85
C LEU A 50 -13.71 13.80 23.80
N TYR A 51 -12.69 14.62 24.03
CA TYR A 51 -12.31 15.70 23.12
C TYR A 51 -10.83 15.61 22.79
N VAL A 52 -10.47 15.81 21.53
CA VAL A 52 -9.07 15.97 21.10
C VAL A 52 -8.86 17.39 20.60
N GLN A 53 -7.99 18.13 21.26
CA GLN A 53 -7.62 19.49 20.91
C GLN A 53 -6.40 19.47 19.97
N LEU A 54 -6.58 19.89 18.71
CA LEU A 54 -5.50 19.92 17.72
C LEU A 54 -4.70 21.22 17.69
N LYS A 55 -5.30 22.31 18.20
CA LYS A 55 -4.65 23.63 18.24
C LYS A 55 -4.76 24.23 19.63
N ASP A 56 -3.63 24.67 20.15
CA ASP A 56 -3.57 25.50 21.34
C ASP A 56 -3.18 26.91 20.91
N SER A 57 -4.20 27.71 20.57
CA SER A 57 -4.05 29.11 20.22
C SER A 57 -4.87 29.95 21.19
N PRO A 58 -4.33 31.08 21.68
CA PRO A 58 -5.06 32.00 22.56
C PRO A 58 -6.26 32.65 21.88
N TYR A 59 -6.37 32.56 20.54
CA TYR A 59 -7.44 33.16 19.76
C TYR A 59 -8.50 32.15 19.31
N GLU A 60 -8.13 30.87 19.18
CA GLU A 60 -9.02 29.84 18.65
C GLU A 60 -8.57 28.46 19.12
N LEU A 61 -9.42 27.81 19.92
CA LEU A 61 -9.24 26.42 20.29
C LEU A 61 -9.96 25.57 19.25
N PHE A 62 -9.24 24.60 18.67
CA PHE A 62 -9.83 23.66 17.73
C PHE A 62 -9.93 22.28 18.40
N PHE A 63 -11.17 21.81 18.57
CA PHE A 63 -11.47 20.52 19.19
C PHE A 63 -12.21 19.62 18.21
N ILE A 64 -11.87 18.34 18.25
CA ILE A 64 -12.69 17.26 17.72
C ILE A 64 -13.45 16.65 18.89
N ASN A 65 -14.78 16.72 18.85
CA ASN A 65 -15.63 15.94 19.74
C ASN A 65 -15.70 14.51 19.22
N MET A 66 -15.02 13.59 19.90
CA MET A 66 -14.87 12.21 19.44
C MET A 66 -16.19 11.44 19.47
N ASN A 67 -17.05 11.73 20.45
CA ASN A 67 -18.37 11.12 20.55
C ASN A 67 -19.27 11.55 19.39
N GLU A 68 -19.33 12.85 19.10
CA GLU A 68 -20.09 13.36 17.95
C GLU A 68 -19.54 12.83 16.62
N PHE A 69 -18.21 12.70 16.51
CA PHE A 69 -17.59 12.15 15.32
C PHE A 69 -17.98 10.67 15.10
N SER A 70 -17.92 9.83 16.13
CA SER A 70 -18.39 8.44 16.06
C SER A 70 -19.88 8.37 15.68
N VAL A 71 -20.74 9.19 16.29
CA VAL A 71 -22.17 9.25 15.95
C VAL A 71 -22.40 9.69 14.50
N ALA A 72 -21.64 10.66 14.00
CA ALA A 72 -21.73 11.11 12.62
C ALA A 72 -21.36 10.00 11.63
N LEU A 73 -20.29 9.24 11.91
CA LEU A 73 -19.89 8.09 11.09
C LEU A 73 -20.94 6.99 11.06
N GLN A 74 -21.53 6.66 12.22
CA GLN A 74 -22.56 5.62 12.32
C GLN A 74 -23.86 6.00 11.59
N ASN A 75 -24.18 7.29 11.52
CA ASN A 75 -25.40 7.78 10.88
C ASN A 75 -25.24 8.12 9.39
N ASP A 76 -24.01 8.10 8.84
CA ASP A 76 -23.81 8.34 7.41
C ASP A 76 -24.37 7.16 6.58
N ILE A 77 -25.32 7.48 5.70
CA ILE A 77 -25.97 6.52 4.82
C ILE A 77 -24.98 5.75 3.93
N CYS A 78 -23.82 6.34 3.62
CA CYS A 78 -22.79 5.71 2.80
C CYS A 78 -22.10 4.54 3.51
N PHE A 79 -22.16 4.51 4.85
CA PHE A 79 -21.57 3.46 5.67
C PHE A 79 -22.62 2.48 6.21
N GLN A 80 -23.88 2.60 5.77
CA GLN A 80 -24.95 1.72 6.20
C GLN A 80 -24.60 0.25 5.93
N GLY A 81 -24.66 -0.56 7.00
CA GLY A 81 -24.40 -1.99 6.94
C GLY A 81 -22.95 -2.39 7.25
N ILE A 82 -22.01 -1.44 7.31
CA ILE A 82 -20.63 -1.69 7.76
C ILE A 82 -20.64 -1.90 9.28
N GLN A 83 -20.08 -3.02 9.73
CA GLN A 83 -19.87 -3.27 11.15
C GLN A 83 -18.62 -2.54 11.63
N ASP A 84 -18.69 -1.90 12.80
CA ASP A 84 -17.55 -1.21 13.43
C ASP A 84 -16.89 -0.17 12.50
N ILE A 85 -17.68 0.84 12.12
CA ILE A 85 -17.24 1.88 11.19
C ILE A 85 -16.04 2.65 11.74
N GLU A 86 -15.94 2.84 13.06
CA GLU A 86 -14.80 3.47 13.72
C GLU A 86 -13.48 2.75 13.42
N SER A 87 -13.47 1.43 13.61
CA SER A 87 -12.32 0.59 13.26
C SER A 87 -12.05 0.61 11.76
N CYS A 88 -13.10 0.61 10.94
CA CYS A 88 -12.94 0.68 9.48
C CYS A 88 -12.32 2.01 9.03
N ILE A 89 -12.67 3.13 9.67
CA ILE A 89 -12.10 4.46 9.40
C ILE A 89 -10.66 4.55 9.91
N GLN A 90 -10.36 4.01 11.09
CA GLN A 90 -8.97 3.90 11.57
C GLN A 90 -8.12 3.09 10.59
N LEU A 91 -8.65 1.98 10.09
CA LEU A 91 -7.92 1.15 9.13
C LEU A 91 -7.75 1.85 7.78
N LEU A 92 -8.75 2.58 7.30
CA LEU A 92 -8.65 3.39 6.09
C LEU A 92 -7.56 4.47 6.22
N TYR A 93 -7.43 5.07 7.41
CA TYR A 93 -6.34 5.99 7.72
C TYR A 93 -4.98 5.31 7.56
N ILE A 94 -4.79 4.15 8.19
CA ILE A 94 -3.54 3.37 8.12
C ILE A 94 -3.24 2.93 6.67
N TYR A 95 -4.24 2.45 5.92
CA TYR A 95 -4.08 2.06 4.52
C TYR A 95 -3.66 3.21 3.60
N SER A 96 -4.01 4.45 3.93
CA SER A 96 -3.56 5.61 3.16
C SER A 96 -2.09 5.98 3.42
N GLY A 97 -1.52 5.47 4.52
CA GLY A 97 -0.18 5.76 5.02
C GLY A 97 -0.22 6.50 6.37
N CYS A 98 0.67 6.10 7.27
CA CYS A 98 0.94 6.73 8.57
C CYS A 98 2.44 6.57 8.89
N ASP A 99 2.88 6.96 10.08
CA ASP A 99 4.31 6.91 10.46
C ASP A 99 4.92 5.49 10.36
N TYR A 100 4.09 4.46 10.43
CA TYR A 100 4.50 3.06 10.35
C TYR A 100 4.42 2.45 8.94
N VAL A 101 3.65 3.06 8.04
CA VAL A 101 3.33 2.48 6.72
C VAL A 101 3.50 3.53 5.62
N SER A 102 4.22 3.16 4.56
CA SER A 102 4.37 3.95 3.34
C SER A 102 3.04 4.49 2.80
N TYR A 103 3.07 5.60 2.08
CA TYR A 103 1.89 6.20 1.44
C TYR A 103 1.85 5.96 -0.09
N PHE A 104 0.70 6.24 -0.70
CA PHE A 104 0.52 6.19 -2.16
C PHE A 104 0.70 7.58 -2.77
N LYS A 105 1.68 7.74 -3.66
CA LYS A 105 2.01 9.08 -4.20
C LYS A 105 0.85 9.70 -4.99
N GLY A 106 0.56 10.95 -4.66
CA GLY A 106 -0.47 11.74 -5.33
C GLY A 106 -1.89 11.34 -4.93
N PHE A 107 -2.05 10.73 -3.76
CA PHE A 107 -3.32 10.49 -3.09
C PHE A 107 -3.19 10.94 -1.63
N GLY A 108 -4.15 11.72 -1.14
CA GLY A 108 -4.22 12.11 0.27
C GLY A 108 -5.25 11.27 1.01
N LYS A 109 -5.27 11.38 2.35
CA LYS A 109 -6.23 10.68 3.22
C LYS A 109 -7.68 10.98 2.83
N LYS A 110 -7.98 12.26 2.50
CA LYS A 110 -9.26 12.68 1.94
C LYS A 110 -9.64 11.91 0.67
N THR A 111 -8.70 11.64 -0.23
CA THR A 111 -8.98 10.88 -1.46
C THR A 111 -9.42 9.46 -1.15
N PHE A 112 -8.76 8.81 -0.18
CA PHE A 112 -9.15 7.49 0.29
C PHE A 112 -10.54 7.50 0.92
N PHE A 113 -10.83 8.50 1.76
CA PHE A 113 -12.15 8.68 2.37
C PHE A 113 -13.27 8.89 1.33
N ASP A 114 -13.08 9.82 0.40
CA ASP A 114 -14.06 10.12 -0.65
C ASP A 114 -14.35 8.90 -1.54
N VAL A 115 -13.29 8.16 -1.90
CA VAL A 115 -13.41 6.93 -2.71
C VAL A 115 -14.09 5.83 -1.91
N PHE A 116 -13.72 5.65 -0.65
CA PHE A 116 -14.35 4.66 0.22
C PHE A 116 -15.84 4.95 0.38
N ARG A 117 -16.21 6.19 0.71
CA ARG A 117 -17.61 6.63 0.81
C ARG A 117 -18.40 6.36 -0.47
N LYS A 118 -17.82 6.66 -1.64
CA LYS A 118 -18.47 6.46 -2.95
C LYS A 118 -18.60 4.98 -3.34
N HIS A 119 -17.68 4.14 -2.91
CA HIS A 119 -17.56 2.75 -3.36
C HIS A 119 -17.67 1.73 -2.23
N ALA A 120 -18.22 2.13 -1.07
CA ALA A 120 -18.26 1.33 0.16
C ALA A 120 -18.76 -0.10 -0.09
N THR A 121 -19.93 -0.26 -0.70
CA THR A 121 -20.50 -1.58 -1.01
C THR A 121 -19.62 -2.44 -1.92
N PHE A 122 -18.93 -1.82 -2.89
CA PHE A 122 -18.00 -2.55 -3.74
C PHE A 122 -16.75 -2.96 -2.96
N ILE A 123 -16.21 -2.08 -2.13
CA ILE A 123 -14.97 -2.30 -1.38
C ILE A 123 -15.16 -3.33 -0.28
N THR A 124 -16.25 -3.25 0.50
CA THR A 124 -16.57 -4.19 1.57
C THR A 124 -17.08 -5.52 0.99
N GLY A 125 -17.87 -5.48 -0.10
CA GLY A 125 -18.46 -6.66 -0.73
C GLY A 125 -19.77 -7.09 -0.09
N THR A 126 -20.17 -8.33 -0.36
CA THR A 126 -21.42 -8.91 0.16
C THR A 126 -21.34 -9.29 1.64
N GLU A 127 -20.13 -9.43 2.17
CA GLU A 127 -19.87 -9.65 3.60
C GLU A 127 -19.40 -8.32 4.19
N THR A 128 -20.29 -7.60 4.86
CA THR A 128 -20.01 -6.23 5.35
C THR A 128 -19.02 -6.17 6.52
N ALA A 129 -18.53 -7.32 7.01
CA ALA A 129 -17.48 -7.45 8.02
C ALA A 129 -16.06 -7.58 7.43
N CYS A 130 -15.96 -7.68 6.10
CA CYS A 130 -14.78 -8.15 5.37
C CYS A 130 -13.52 -7.28 5.52
N VAL A 131 -13.62 -5.97 5.79
CA VAL A 131 -12.43 -5.10 5.88
C VAL A 131 -11.63 -5.34 7.16
N LEU A 132 -12.27 -5.83 8.23
CA LEU A 132 -11.71 -5.91 9.58
C LEU A 132 -11.21 -7.31 9.96
N ASP A 133 -11.40 -8.31 9.10
CA ASP A 133 -10.97 -9.69 9.37
C ASP A 133 -9.58 -9.96 8.77
N PHE A 134 -8.54 -9.51 9.49
CA PHE A 134 -7.15 -9.46 9.02
C PHE A 134 -6.50 -10.82 8.73
N ASP A 135 -7.03 -11.90 9.30
CA ASP A 135 -6.53 -13.25 9.05
C ASP A 135 -7.19 -13.88 7.81
N SER A 136 -8.11 -13.14 7.17
CA SER A 136 -8.85 -13.60 6.01
C SER A 136 -8.31 -13.03 4.69
N GLU A 137 -8.27 -13.88 3.65
CA GLU A 137 -8.04 -13.42 2.28
C GLU A 137 -9.10 -12.39 1.84
N SER A 138 -10.29 -12.46 2.43
CA SER A 138 -11.39 -11.53 2.20
C SER A 138 -10.97 -10.08 2.50
N ALA A 139 -10.28 -9.82 3.62
CA ALA A 139 -9.78 -8.48 3.94
C ALA A 139 -8.74 -7.97 2.94
N LEU A 140 -7.82 -8.83 2.49
CA LEU A 140 -6.90 -8.49 1.42
C LEU A 140 -7.64 -8.15 0.11
N PHE A 141 -8.72 -8.86 -0.22
CA PHE A 141 -9.56 -8.53 -1.37
C PHE A 141 -10.29 -7.19 -1.20
N ALA A 142 -10.77 -6.86 0.01
CA ALA A 142 -11.34 -5.55 0.28
C ALA A 142 -10.31 -4.43 0.11
N PHE A 143 -9.10 -4.62 0.64
CA PHE A 143 -7.98 -3.69 0.43
C PHE A 143 -7.65 -3.52 -1.07
N ASN A 144 -7.53 -4.61 -1.81
CA ASN A 144 -7.27 -4.56 -3.26
C ASN A 144 -8.37 -3.81 -4.02
N ARG A 145 -9.64 -3.97 -3.62
CA ARG A 145 -10.78 -3.23 -4.19
C ARG A 145 -10.70 -1.74 -3.85
N LEU A 146 -10.31 -1.37 -2.63
CA LEU A 146 -10.09 0.02 -2.22
C LEU A 146 -9.00 0.67 -3.08
N ILE A 147 -7.80 0.09 -3.15
CA ILE A 147 -6.70 0.67 -3.94
C ILE A 147 -7.08 0.75 -5.42
N SER A 148 -7.71 -0.30 -5.96
CA SER A 148 -8.21 -0.28 -7.33
C SER A 148 -9.22 0.85 -7.56
N ALA A 149 -10.14 1.10 -6.62
CA ALA A 149 -11.11 2.19 -6.72
C ALA A 149 -10.44 3.57 -6.67
N VAL A 150 -9.39 3.73 -5.86
CA VAL A 150 -8.60 4.97 -5.73
C VAL A 150 -7.93 5.31 -7.06
N TYR A 151 -7.21 4.36 -7.64
CA TYR A 151 -6.52 4.56 -8.92
C TYR A 151 -7.48 4.68 -10.09
N PHE A 152 -8.55 3.87 -10.13
CA PHE A 152 -9.60 4.00 -11.15
C PHE A 152 -10.23 5.39 -11.12
N SER A 153 -10.50 5.94 -9.94
CA SER A 153 -11.14 7.26 -9.81
C SER A 153 -10.23 8.38 -10.36
N LYS A 154 -8.94 8.35 -10.02
CA LYS A 154 -7.95 9.33 -10.51
C LYS A 154 -7.74 9.25 -12.02
N TYR A 155 -7.68 8.05 -12.58
CA TYR A 155 -7.42 7.82 -14.01
C TYR A 155 -8.68 7.43 -14.79
N SER A 156 -9.86 7.83 -14.34
CA SER A 156 -11.17 7.42 -14.89
C SER A 156 -11.31 7.59 -16.41
N THR A 157 -10.70 8.62 -16.98
CA THR A 157 -10.70 8.85 -18.44
C THR A 157 -9.93 7.79 -19.24
N ALA A 158 -9.05 6.99 -18.61
CA ALA A 158 -8.38 5.84 -19.22
C ALA A 158 -9.31 4.63 -19.38
N PHE A 159 -10.43 4.62 -18.66
CA PHE A 159 -11.34 3.47 -18.58
C PHE A 159 -12.65 3.68 -19.32
N LEU A 160 -12.82 4.78 -20.07
CA LEU A 160 -14.02 5.00 -20.87
C LEU A 160 -14.24 3.85 -21.86
N PRO A 161 -15.49 3.36 -22.03
CA PRO A 161 -16.75 3.95 -21.55
C PRO A 161 -17.21 3.48 -20.14
N LEU A 162 -16.37 2.78 -19.37
CA LEU A 162 -16.75 2.29 -18.05
C LEU A 162 -16.97 3.46 -17.08
N THR A 163 -18.06 3.40 -16.31
CA THR A 163 -18.47 4.45 -15.36
C THR A 163 -18.10 4.14 -13.92
N SER A 164 -17.72 2.90 -13.61
CA SER A 164 -17.34 2.49 -12.25
C SER A 164 -16.28 1.38 -12.24
N VAL A 165 -15.46 1.35 -11.18
CA VAL A 165 -14.50 0.27 -10.93
C VAL A 165 -15.19 -1.09 -10.77
N LYS A 166 -16.42 -1.11 -10.25
CA LYS A 166 -17.24 -2.33 -10.17
C LYS A 166 -17.54 -2.88 -11.56
N SER A 167 -17.89 -2.02 -12.51
CA SER A 167 -18.14 -2.44 -13.90
C SER A 167 -16.88 -3.00 -14.56
N LEU A 168 -15.70 -2.42 -14.26
CA LEU A 168 -14.43 -3.00 -14.67
C LEU A 168 -14.26 -4.39 -14.06
N TYR A 169 -14.35 -4.51 -12.74
CA TYR A 169 -14.20 -5.78 -12.03
C TYR A 169 -15.18 -6.86 -12.54
N ASP A 170 -16.45 -6.52 -12.76
CA ASP A 170 -17.47 -7.45 -13.26
C ASP A 170 -17.17 -7.94 -14.68
N SER A 171 -16.47 -7.16 -15.50
CA SER A 171 -16.07 -7.56 -16.86
C SER A 171 -14.85 -8.48 -16.91
N LEU A 172 -14.14 -8.65 -15.79
CA LEU A 172 -12.97 -9.52 -15.72
C LEU A 172 -13.35 -10.97 -15.45
N HIS A 173 -12.62 -11.86 -16.13
CA HIS A 173 -12.68 -13.30 -15.92
C HIS A 173 -11.47 -13.74 -15.10
N GLY A 174 -11.69 -14.61 -14.11
CA GLY A 174 -10.65 -15.26 -13.30
C GLY A 174 -11.09 -16.68 -12.98
N GLN A 175 -10.13 -17.59 -12.79
CA GLN A 175 -10.45 -18.98 -12.44
C GLN A 175 -11.00 -19.06 -11.01
N ASN A 176 -10.54 -18.16 -10.15
CA ASN A 176 -10.98 -17.98 -8.77
C ASN A 176 -11.06 -16.48 -8.44
N ILE A 177 -11.48 -16.16 -7.22
CA ILE A 177 -11.62 -14.78 -6.74
C ILE A 177 -10.27 -14.05 -6.65
N HIS A 178 -9.20 -14.77 -6.29
CA HIS A 178 -7.85 -14.21 -6.19
C HIS A 178 -7.35 -13.73 -7.57
N ASP A 179 -7.42 -14.59 -8.58
CA ASP A 179 -7.01 -14.27 -9.96
C ASP A 179 -7.80 -13.09 -10.53
N LYS A 180 -9.08 -12.97 -10.16
CA LYS A 180 -9.91 -11.86 -10.58
C LYS A 180 -9.42 -10.53 -10.00
N HIS A 181 -8.96 -10.50 -8.75
CA HIS A 181 -8.37 -9.30 -8.14
C HIS A 181 -6.99 -8.97 -8.73
N VAL A 182 -6.15 -9.98 -8.97
CA VAL A 182 -4.85 -9.79 -9.65
C VAL A 182 -5.06 -9.24 -11.06
N SER A 183 -6.06 -9.74 -11.79
CA SER A 183 -6.45 -9.21 -13.10
C SER A 183 -6.92 -7.76 -13.01
N LEU A 184 -7.71 -7.39 -12.00
CA LEU A 184 -8.16 -6.02 -11.79
C LEU A 184 -6.98 -5.05 -11.61
N ILE A 185 -6.05 -5.40 -10.72
CA ILE A 185 -4.85 -4.61 -10.46
C ILE A 185 -4.02 -4.45 -11.72
N SER A 186 -3.79 -5.56 -12.45
CA SER A 186 -3.01 -5.56 -13.68
C SER A 186 -3.64 -4.68 -14.78
N GLN A 187 -4.96 -4.78 -14.95
CA GLN A 187 -5.70 -3.98 -15.94
C GLN A 187 -5.66 -2.48 -15.62
N ILE A 188 -5.77 -2.11 -14.34
CA ILE A 188 -5.63 -0.70 -13.92
C ILE A 188 -4.22 -0.20 -14.20
N ARG A 189 -3.20 -0.97 -13.80
CA ARG A 189 -1.78 -0.66 -14.04
C ARG A 189 -1.47 -0.47 -15.52
N GLU A 190 -1.95 -1.35 -16.39
CA GLU A 190 -1.74 -1.25 -17.84
C GLU A 190 -2.38 0.01 -18.41
N LYS A 191 -3.65 0.29 -18.06
CA LYS A 191 -4.38 1.45 -18.60
C LYS A 191 -3.85 2.80 -18.12
N MET A 192 -3.23 2.85 -16.94
CA MET A 192 -2.68 4.09 -16.41
C MET A 192 -1.24 4.37 -16.85
N TRP A 193 -0.52 3.39 -17.40
CA TRP A 193 0.91 3.49 -17.71
C TRP A 193 1.27 4.69 -18.59
N GLU A 194 0.47 4.99 -19.60
CA GLU A 194 0.72 6.13 -20.51
C GLU A 194 0.40 7.51 -19.91
N ARG A 195 -0.17 7.54 -18.69
CA ARG A 195 -0.72 8.75 -18.07
C ARG A 195 0.01 9.15 -16.79
N VAL A 196 0.97 8.34 -16.34
CA VAL A 196 1.83 8.64 -15.19
C VAL A 196 3.06 9.43 -15.64
N LEU A 197 3.52 10.35 -14.79
CA LEU A 197 4.75 11.14 -15.05
C LEU A 197 5.98 10.53 -14.39
N SER A 198 5.78 9.73 -13.34
CA SER A 198 6.85 9.12 -12.56
C SER A 198 6.47 7.71 -12.10
N GLU A 199 7.47 6.85 -11.89
CA GLU A 199 7.27 5.47 -11.43
C GLU A 199 6.52 5.41 -10.09
N GLN A 200 6.78 6.37 -9.20
CA GLN A 200 6.14 6.45 -7.90
C GLN A 200 4.62 6.69 -7.98
N GLU A 201 4.11 7.22 -9.11
CA GLU A 201 2.67 7.39 -9.33
C GLU A 201 1.98 6.12 -9.81
N ILE A 202 2.73 5.08 -10.17
CA ILE A 202 2.19 3.83 -10.67
C ILE A 202 1.53 3.08 -9.51
N MET A 203 0.32 2.57 -9.75
CA MET A 203 -0.35 1.68 -8.79
C MET A 203 0.56 0.50 -8.48
N PRO A 204 0.88 0.17 -7.22
CA PRO A 204 1.72 -1.00 -6.91
C PRO A 204 1.12 -2.32 -7.44
N ASN A 205 1.96 -3.33 -7.65
CA ASN A 205 1.51 -4.65 -8.09
C ASN A 205 0.82 -5.42 -6.93
N SER A 206 0.23 -6.59 -7.22
CA SER A 206 -0.50 -7.37 -6.20
C SER A 206 0.35 -7.77 -4.99
N GLU A 207 1.62 -8.12 -5.21
CA GLU A 207 2.54 -8.54 -4.14
C GLU A 207 2.93 -7.37 -3.24
N ALA A 208 3.31 -6.23 -3.84
CA ALA A 208 3.61 -5.02 -3.11
C ALA A 208 2.40 -4.51 -2.31
N LEU A 209 1.19 -4.61 -2.88
CA LEU A 209 -0.05 -4.31 -2.19
C LEU A 209 -0.30 -5.27 -1.02
N LYS A 210 -0.06 -6.57 -1.19
CA LYS A 210 -0.17 -7.55 -0.10
C LYS A 210 0.77 -7.21 1.05
N PHE A 211 2.03 -6.87 0.79
CA PHE A 211 2.96 -6.48 1.85
C PHE A 211 2.57 -5.15 2.52
N HIS A 212 2.03 -4.19 1.78
CA HIS A 212 1.48 -2.98 2.39
C HIS A 212 0.30 -3.31 3.31
N TRP A 213 -0.66 -4.11 2.83
CA TRP A 213 -1.81 -4.56 3.62
C TRP A 213 -1.39 -5.28 4.90
N LEU A 214 -0.40 -6.18 4.83
CA LEU A 214 0.16 -6.86 5.99
C LEU A 214 0.69 -5.84 7.02
N ARG A 215 1.52 -4.88 6.59
CA ARG A 215 2.03 -3.86 7.50
C ARG A 215 0.93 -3.03 8.14
N SER A 216 -0.05 -2.60 7.35
CA SER A 216 -1.22 -1.87 7.86
C SER A 216 -2.01 -2.70 8.88
N SER A 217 -2.16 -4.00 8.65
CA SER A 217 -2.85 -4.92 9.55
C SER A 217 -2.14 -5.03 10.90
N TRP A 218 -0.82 -5.10 10.90
CA TRP A 218 -0.03 -5.10 12.14
C TRP A 218 -0.18 -3.79 12.92
N VAL A 219 -0.13 -2.64 12.23
CA VAL A 219 -0.31 -1.32 12.87
C VAL A 219 -1.71 -1.19 13.46
N PHE A 220 -2.73 -1.69 12.75
CA PHE A 220 -4.09 -1.73 13.28
C PHE A 220 -4.17 -2.61 14.54
N GLN A 221 -3.58 -3.81 14.54
CA GLN A 221 -3.52 -4.68 15.72
C GLN A 221 -2.77 -4.04 16.89
N PHE A 222 -1.74 -3.24 16.59
CA PHE A 222 -0.99 -2.47 17.55
C PHE A 222 -1.85 -1.34 18.16
N TRP A 223 -2.51 -0.53 17.34
CA TRP A 223 -3.39 0.56 17.79
C TRP A 223 -4.65 0.08 18.51
N ALA A 224 -5.19 -1.09 18.14
CA ALA A 224 -6.33 -1.71 18.82
C ALA A 224 -6.06 -2.02 20.31
N GLN A 225 -4.78 -2.07 20.71
CA GLN A 225 -4.34 -2.33 22.07
C GLN A 225 -3.93 -1.04 22.81
N ALA A 226 -4.28 0.14 22.30
CA ALA A 226 -3.91 1.42 22.90
C ALA A 226 -4.43 1.63 24.34
N SER A 227 -5.48 0.91 24.74
CA SER A 227 -6.02 0.91 26.10
C SER A 227 -5.38 -0.11 27.03
N GLU A 228 -4.43 -0.92 26.55
CA GLU A 228 -3.83 -2.02 27.30
C GLU A 228 -2.48 -1.64 27.91
N ASN A 229 -2.21 -2.18 29.11
CA ASN A 229 -0.92 -1.97 29.76
C ASN A 229 0.21 -2.76 29.08
N PHE A 230 -0.10 -3.97 28.63
CA PHE A 230 0.83 -4.91 28.02
C PHE A 230 0.33 -5.30 26.63
N LEU A 231 1.16 -5.07 25.61
CA LEU A 231 0.83 -5.37 24.24
C LEU A 231 1.18 -6.82 23.90
N GLN A 232 0.28 -7.51 23.22
CA GLN A 232 0.47 -8.81 22.61
C GLN A 232 0.55 -8.64 21.10
N LEU A 233 1.77 -8.51 20.59
CA LEU A 233 2.02 -8.26 19.17
C LEU A 233 2.56 -9.50 18.47
N SER A 234 2.00 -9.77 17.30
CA SER A 234 2.52 -10.80 16.40
C SER A 234 3.91 -10.41 15.86
N PRO A 235 4.76 -11.38 15.51
CA PRO A 235 6.09 -11.09 14.98
C PRO A 235 6.04 -10.23 13.70
N LEU A 236 6.83 -9.16 13.65
CA LEU A 236 6.93 -8.27 12.48
C LEU A 236 7.31 -9.02 11.18
N SER A 237 8.03 -10.15 11.29
CA SER A 237 8.39 -11.00 10.15
C SER A 237 7.18 -11.49 9.35
N ASP A 238 6.04 -11.65 10.03
CA ASP A 238 4.84 -12.24 9.45
C ASP A 238 4.00 -11.17 8.74
N PHE A 239 4.34 -9.89 8.94
CA PHE A 239 3.58 -8.74 8.47
C PHE A 239 4.36 -7.86 7.47
N GLY A 240 5.27 -8.45 6.71
CA GLY A 240 5.95 -7.75 5.60
C GLY A 240 7.12 -6.87 6.02
N TRP A 241 7.75 -7.18 7.15
CA TRP A 241 9.05 -6.64 7.54
C TRP A 241 10.10 -7.74 7.65
N LYS A 242 11.37 -7.36 7.53
CA LYS A 242 12.52 -8.20 7.83
C LYS A 242 13.49 -7.45 8.74
N VAL A 243 14.13 -8.17 9.65
CA VAL A 243 15.20 -7.62 10.49
C VAL A 243 16.53 -7.97 9.83
N SER A 244 17.33 -6.96 9.51
CA SER A 244 18.66 -7.13 8.89
C SER A 244 19.60 -6.12 9.53
N ASN A 245 20.74 -6.60 10.06
CA ASN A 245 21.74 -5.78 10.76
C ASN A 245 21.15 -4.95 11.91
N ASN A 246 20.25 -5.55 12.71
CA ASN A 246 19.48 -4.85 13.76
C ASN A 246 18.61 -3.68 13.27
N LEU A 247 18.39 -3.56 11.95
CA LEU A 247 17.48 -2.59 11.36
C LEU A 247 16.23 -3.29 10.86
N LEU A 248 15.08 -2.69 11.14
CA LEU A 248 13.82 -3.11 10.56
C LEU A 248 13.72 -2.56 9.13
N LYS A 249 13.51 -3.45 8.15
CA LYS A 249 13.36 -3.08 6.73
C LYS A 249 12.04 -3.62 6.19
N CYS A 250 11.35 -2.82 5.39
CA CYS A 250 10.15 -3.26 4.69
C CYS A 250 10.51 -4.30 3.61
N ILE A 251 9.67 -5.32 3.49
CA ILE A 251 9.62 -6.18 2.32
C ILE A 251 8.69 -5.48 1.31
N TRP A 252 9.27 -4.99 0.22
CA TRP A 252 8.52 -4.25 -0.80
C TRP A 252 7.88 -5.17 -1.84
N ASP A 253 8.48 -6.33 -2.09
CA ASP A 253 8.03 -7.30 -3.07
C ASP A 253 8.61 -8.69 -2.75
N THR A 254 8.16 -9.69 -3.49
CA THR A 254 8.70 -11.05 -3.45
C THR A 254 10.06 -11.12 -4.15
N GLU A 255 10.93 -12.00 -3.66
CA GLU A 255 12.24 -12.27 -4.28
C GLU A 255 12.08 -12.68 -5.76
N GLY A 256 11.12 -13.54 -6.06
CA GLY A 256 10.83 -13.95 -7.43
C GLY A 256 10.41 -12.79 -8.34
N ASN A 257 9.70 -11.78 -7.83
CA ASN A 257 9.36 -10.61 -8.62
C ASN A 257 10.56 -9.67 -8.81
N PHE A 258 11.41 -9.50 -7.80
CA PHE A 258 12.66 -8.75 -7.96
C PHE A 258 13.54 -9.35 -9.06
N GLN A 259 13.69 -10.67 -9.08
CA GLN A 259 14.43 -11.38 -10.13
C GLN A 259 13.80 -11.19 -11.51
N LYS A 260 12.47 -11.26 -11.63
CA LYS A 260 11.76 -10.99 -12.89
C LYS A 260 11.97 -9.56 -13.39
N VAL A 261 11.90 -8.58 -12.50
CA VAL A 261 12.16 -7.17 -12.82
C VAL A 261 13.61 -7.00 -13.27
N GLU A 262 14.56 -7.57 -12.53
CA GLU A 262 15.97 -7.51 -12.87
C GLU A 262 16.24 -8.11 -14.26
N GLN A 263 15.74 -9.32 -14.54
CA GLN A 263 15.87 -9.96 -15.84
C GLN A 263 15.24 -9.12 -16.96
N THR A 264 14.09 -8.50 -16.69
CA THR A 264 13.40 -7.62 -17.64
C THR A 264 14.24 -6.37 -17.94
N VAL A 265 14.75 -5.70 -16.91
CA VAL A 265 15.63 -4.53 -17.07
C VAL A 265 16.91 -4.91 -17.79
N GLN A 266 17.54 -6.03 -17.41
CA GLN A 266 18.72 -6.56 -18.09
C GLN A 266 18.41 -6.81 -19.58
N TRP A 267 17.26 -7.39 -19.92
CA TRP A 267 16.84 -7.61 -21.31
C TRP A 267 16.66 -6.30 -22.09
N TYR A 268 15.88 -5.35 -21.57
CA TYR A 268 15.61 -4.08 -22.25
C TYR A 268 16.86 -3.21 -22.38
N THR A 269 17.82 -3.32 -21.46
CA THR A 269 19.09 -2.59 -21.52
C THR A 269 20.18 -3.34 -22.30
N LYS A 270 20.01 -4.64 -22.56
CA LYS A 270 20.95 -5.47 -23.33
C LYS A 270 21.11 -4.92 -24.75
N GLY A 271 22.33 -4.58 -25.14
CA GLY A 271 22.60 -4.03 -26.46
C GLY A 271 24.07 -3.86 -26.81
N CYS A 272 24.35 -3.80 -28.11
CA CYS A 272 25.66 -3.46 -28.68
C CYS A 272 25.64 -2.04 -29.29
N SER A 273 26.82 -1.44 -29.44
CA SER A 273 27.05 -0.19 -30.19
C SER A 273 28.02 -0.41 -31.37
N CYS A 274 27.97 -1.58 -31.99
CA CYS A 274 28.81 -1.95 -33.13
C CYS A 274 28.58 -1.02 -34.34
N LYS A 275 29.67 -0.44 -34.85
CA LYS A 275 29.62 0.51 -35.98
C LYS A 275 29.25 -0.14 -37.33
N THR A 276 29.62 -1.40 -37.52
CA THR A 276 29.43 -2.13 -38.80
C THR A 276 28.24 -3.11 -38.74
N GLY A 277 27.34 -2.95 -37.76
CA GLY A 277 26.27 -3.91 -37.47
C GLY A 277 26.73 -5.13 -36.68
N CYS A 278 25.78 -5.84 -36.05
CA CYS A 278 26.05 -6.98 -35.15
C CYS A 278 26.11 -8.33 -35.93
N SER A 279 26.79 -8.33 -37.09
CA SER A 279 26.93 -9.48 -38.01
C SER A 279 28.17 -10.35 -37.79
N SER A 280 29.10 -9.93 -36.94
CA SER A 280 30.35 -10.65 -36.67
C SER A 280 30.54 -10.98 -35.19
N ASN A 281 31.48 -11.88 -34.88
CA ASN A 281 31.90 -12.22 -33.51
C ASN A 281 32.59 -11.05 -32.77
N ARG A 282 32.71 -9.87 -33.40
CA ARG A 282 33.11 -8.63 -32.73
C ARG A 282 31.97 -8.01 -31.92
N CYS A 283 30.71 -8.39 -32.20
CA CYS A 283 29.60 -8.01 -31.35
C CYS A 283 29.65 -8.77 -30.03
N LYS A 284 29.70 -8.05 -28.91
CA LYS A 284 29.72 -8.64 -27.56
C LYS A 284 28.50 -9.51 -27.28
N CYS A 285 27.30 -9.06 -27.67
CA CYS A 285 26.05 -9.82 -27.51
C CYS A 285 26.05 -11.13 -28.30
N ARG A 286 26.71 -11.16 -29.45
CA ARG A 286 26.85 -12.38 -30.26
C ARG A 286 27.98 -13.28 -29.77
N LYS A 287 29.03 -12.68 -29.20
CA LYS A 287 30.17 -13.39 -28.61
C LYS A 287 29.78 -14.09 -27.30
N SER A 288 28.85 -13.51 -26.53
CA SER A 288 28.32 -14.09 -25.28
C SER A 288 27.45 -15.35 -25.48
N LYS A 289 27.36 -15.90 -26.69
CA LYS A 289 26.78 -17.23 -26.97
C LYS A 289 27.41 -18.37 -26.15
N SER A 290 28.61 -18.17 -25.60
CA SER A 290 29.26 -19.15 -24.73
C SER A 290 28.76 -19.14 -23.28
N ASP A 291 28.21 -18.01 -22.81
CA ASP A 291 28.01 -17.75 -21.38
C ASP A 291 26.53 -17.50 -21.00
N SER A 292 25.65 -17.27 -21.99
CA SER A 292 24.21 -17.12 -21.79
C SER A 292 23.46 -17.64 -23.03
N LYS A 293 22.29 -18.29 -22.83
CA LYS A 293 21.53 -18.98 -23.88
C LYS A 293 21.14 -18.08 -25.06
N ASP A 294 21.04 -16.76 -24.85
CA ASP A 294 20.59 -15.84 -25.88
C ASP A 294 21.71 -14.94 -26.36
N GLY A 295 22.47 -15.45 -27.34
CA GLY A 295 23.46 -14.69 -28.12
C GLY A 295 22.89 -13.57 -28.99
N PHE A 296 21.72 -13.05 -28.63
CA PHE A 296 20.97 -12.03 -29.32
C PHE A 296 21.15 -10.67 -28.64
N CYS A 297 21.05 -9.61 -29.43
CA CYS A 297 20.93 -8.25 -28.96
C CYS A 297 19.51 -8.03 -28.43
N GLY A 298 19.38 -7.28 -27.34
CA GLY A 298 18.10 -6.82 -26.84
C GLY A 298 17.67 -5.46 -27.43
N PRO A 299 16.52 -4.94 -26.98
CA PRO A 299 15.99 -3.63 -27.38
C PRO A 299 16.94 -2.45 -27.14
N GLY A 300 17.86 -2.56 -26.18
CA GLY A 300 18.87 -1.55 -25.86
C GLY A 300 19.99 -1.42 -26.90
N CYS A 301 19.94 -2.18 -28.01
CA CYS A 301 20.93 -2.12 -29.07
C CYS A 301 20.93 -0.76 -29.80
N LYS A 302 22.10 -0.11 -29.85
CA LYS A 302 22.29 1.22 -30.48
C LYS A 302 22.89 1.14 -31.90
N CYS A 303 22.92 -0.06 -32.50
CA CYS A 303 23.47 -0.24 -33.84
C CYS A 303 22.47 0.22 -34.89
N THR A 304 22.91 1.04 -35.84
CA THR A 304 22.06 1.57 -36.93
C THR A 304 21.41 0.46 -37.76
N ILE A 305 22.09 -0.68 -37.90
CA ILE A 305 21.59 -1.87 -38.59
C ILE A 305 21.95 -3.09 -37.73
N CYS A 306 21.08 -3.45 -36.79
CA CYS A 306 21.26 -4.66 -35.98
C CYS A 306 20.63 -5.86 -36.69
N VAL A 307 21.45 -6.83 -37.08
CA VAL A 307 21.00 -8.11 -37.66
C VAL A 307 20.96 -9.26 -36.64
N ASN A 308 21.15 -8.95 -35.35
CA ASN A 308 21.26 -9.93 -34.27
C ASN A 308 20.18 -9.72 -33.20
N LEU A 309 19.05 -9.10 -33.57
CA LEU A 309 17.85 -9.09 -32.73
C LEU A 309 17.16 -10.46 -32.84
N PRO A 310 16.48 -10.95 -31.79
CA PRO A 310 15.65 -12.15 -31.90
C PRO A 310 14.50 -11.91 -32.89
N ASP A 311 14.07 -12.94 -33.59
CA ASP A 311 12.84 -12.86 -34.38
C ASP A 311 11.64 -12.64 -33.43
N LYS A 312 10.62 -11.89 -33.88
CA LYS A 312 9.45 -11.52 -33.05
C LYS A 312 8.69 -12.74 -32.50
N SER A 313 8.89 -13.94 -33.05
CA SER A 313 8.32 -15.19 -32.55
C SER A 313 9.02 -15.72 -31.30
N ASP A 314 10.31 -15.46 -31.14
CA ASP A 314 11.14 -16.08 -30.11
C ASP A 314 11.23 -15.22 -28.84
N ALA A 315 10.97 -13.90 -28.96
CA ALA A 315 11.02 -12.96 -27.84
C ALA A 315 9.83 -13.04 -26.87
N LEU A 316 8.76 -13.79 -27.21
CA LEU A 316 7.53 -13.90 -26.40
C LEU A 316 7.36 -15.29 -25.74
N LEU A 317 8.24 -16.24 -26.02
CA LEU A 317 8.10 -17.63 -25.57
C LEU A 317 8.81 -17.95 -24.25
N ASP A 318 9.68 -17.07 -23.74
CA ASP A 318 10.45 -17.33 -22.51
C ASP A 318 9.96 -16.57 -21.26
N ILE A 319 8.79 -15.91 -21.34
CA ILE A 319 8.10 -15.31 -20.18
C ILE A 319 6.78 -16.07 -19.88
N SER A 320 6.67 -17.33 -20.32
CA SER A 320 5.57 -18.19 -19.88
C SER A 320 5.91 -18.86 -18.55
N LEU A 321 5.14 -18.47 -17.53
CA LEU A 321 4.96 -19.11 -16.23
C LEU A 321 5.17 -20.64 -16.28
N SER A 322 6.21 -21.12 -15.62
CA SER A 322 6.27 -22.50 -15.11
C SER A 322 6.74 -22.47 -13.67
N ASP A 323 5.79 -22.69 -12.77
CA ASP A 323 6.03 -23.03 -11.37
C ASP A 323 6.57 -24.46 -11.32
N GLU A 324 7.89 -24.62 -11.16
CA GLU A 324 8.46 -25.87 -10.66
C GLU A 324 9.46 -25.56 -9.55
N ILE A 325 9.00 -25.79 -8.33
CA ILE A 325 9.79 -25.80 -7.09
C ILE A 325 10.74 -26.99 -7.17
N SER A 326 12.05 -26.75 -7.02
CA SER A 326 12.98 -27.79 -6.59
C SER A 326 14.06 -27.22 -5.68
N ASP A 327 14.21 -27.87 -4.53
CA ASP A 327 15.15 -27.57 -3.45
C ASP A 327 16.60 -27.83 -3.89
N VAL A 328 17.51 -26.87 -3.63
CA VAL A 328 18.94 -27.14 -3.43
C VAL A 328 19.54 -26.17 -2.41
N GLU A 329 20.27 -26.75 -1.47
CA GLU A 329 21.04 -26.16 -0.37
C GLU A 329 22.35 -25.47 -0.83
N ILE A 330 22.64 -24.33 -0.19
CA ILE A 330 23.92 -23.91 0.45
C ILE A 330 25.21 -23.73 -0.43
N ASP A 331 25.76 -22.50 -0.54
CA ASP A 331 26.93 -21.97 0.26
C ASP A 331 27.60 -20.70 -0.36
N ASP A 332 27.88 -19.76 0.54
CA ASP A 332 29.03 -18.85 0.74
C ASP A 332 29.67 -17.89 -0.31
N ASP A 333 29.91 -16.68 0.24
CA ASP A 333 31.07 -15.75 0.13
C ASP A 333 31.05 -14.47 -0.76
N HIS A 334 31.22 -13.35 -0.02
CA HIS A 334 31.99 -12.10 -0.27
C HIS A 334 31.61 -11.19 -1.48
N ASP A 335 31.67 -9.86 -1.46
CA ASP A 335 32.02 -8.79 -0.49
C ASP A 335 31.53 -7.44 -1.07
N ASP A 336 31.33 -6.46 -0.19
CA ASP A 336 31.56 -5.00 -0.31
C ASP A 336 31.15 -4.23 -1.58
N ASP A 337 30.27 -3.22 -1.45
CA ASP A 337 30.72 -1.87 -1.11
C ASP A 337 29.58 -0.82 -1.02
N ASN A 338 29.89 0.21 -0.24
CA ASN A 338 29.11 1.36 0.21
C ASN A 338 28.56 2.27 -0.91
N ASP A 339 27.47 2.99 -0.62
CA ASP A 339 27.53 4.46 -0.52
C ASP A 339 26.18 5.07 -0.09
N ASP A 340 26.22 5.73 1.08
CA ASP A 340 25.23 6.63 1.64
C ASP A 340 25.17 7.95 0.87
N VAL A 341 23.98 8.51 0.61
CA VAL A 341 23.76 9.97 0.69
C VAL A 341 22.33 10.27 1.12
N ASP A 342 22.20 10.74 2.37
CA ASP A 342 21.04 11.41 2.96
C ASP A 342 20.75 12.78 2.33
N GLY A 343 19.46 13.16 2.31
CA GLY A 343 19.01 14.53 2.09
C GLY A 343 17.50 14.70 2.38
N PRO A 344 17.06 15.63 3.25
CA PRO A 344 15.78 15.52 3.96
C PRO A 344 14.63 16.42 3.43
N ALA A 345 13.44 16.12 3.96
CA ALA A 345 12.31 17.01 4.30
C ALA A 345 11.46 17.65 3.17
N GLU A 346 10.14 17.41 3.22
CA GLU A 346 9.17 18.40 3.73
C GLU A 346 7.74 17.80 3.71
N ALA A 347 7.12 17.72 4.89
CA ALA A 347 5.76 17.25 5.09
C ALA A 347 4.76 18.38 4.75
N HIS A 348 3.93 18.17 3.73
CA HIS A 348 2.83 19.06 3.38
C HIS A 348 1.62 18.80 4.29
N LEU A 349 1.51 19.57 5.37
CA LEU A 349 0.47 19.51 6.41
C LEU A 349 -0.92 20.04 5.99
N PHE A 350 -1.28 20.01 4.70
CA PHE A 350 -2.45 20.75 4.17
C PHE A 350 -3.59 19.89 3.58
N SER A 351 -3.60 18.56 3.76
CA SER A 351 -4.64 17.69 3.19
C SER A 351 -5.78 17.27 4.13
N ASP A 352 -5.62 17.43 5.44
CA ASP A 352 -6.51 16.76 6.42
C ASP A 352 -7.67 17.64 6.90
N LEU A 353 -7.56 18.98 6.75
CA LEU A 353 -8.61 19.93 7.13
C LEU A 353 -9.85 19.88 6.22
N ASP A 354 -9.69 19.59 4.93
CA ASP A 354 -10.79 19.55 3.96
C ASP A 354 -11.69 18.31 4.10
N MET A 355 -11.26 17.30 4.86
CA MET A 355 -12.06 16.11 5.15
C MET A 355 -13.24 16.43 6.07
N PHE A 356 -13.10 17.44 6.94
CA PHE A 356 -14.06 17.70 8.02
C PHE A 356 -15.00 18.88 7.77
N TYR A 357 -14.62 19.84 6.92
CA TYR A 357 -15.50 20.94 6.53
C TYR A 357 -16.79 20.43 5.84
N LEU A 358 -16.68 19.32 5.09
CA LEU A 358 -17.81 18.68 4.40
C LEU A 358 -18.73 17.87 5.32
N ALA A 359 -18.28 17.50 6.53
CA ALA A 359 -19.12 16.82 7.52
C ALA A 359 -19.94 17.82 8.36
N SER A 360 -19.49 19.08 8.44
CA SER A 360 -20.17 20.15 9.17
C SER A 360 -21.10 21.02 8.31
N GLU A 361 -20.94 21.04 6.99
CA GLU A 361 -21.73 21.92 6.11
C GLU A 361 -23.15 21.42 5.78
N ASP A 362 -23.49 20.18 6.16
CA ASP A 362 -24.85 19.61 6.04
C ASP A 362 -25.55 19.43 7.41
N LEU A 363 -25.14 20.19 8.45
CA LEU A 363 -25.81 20.29 9.76
C LEU A 363 -26.57 21.60 9.97
#